data_AF-A0A9N9EJW1-F1
#
_entry.id   AF-A0A9N9EJW1-F1
#
_cell.length_a   1.000
_cell.length_b   1.000
_cell.length_c   1.000
_cell.angle_alpha   90.00
_cell.angle_beta   90.00
_cell.angle_gamma   90.00
#
_symmetry.space_group_name_H-M   'P 1'
#
loop_
_entity.id
_entity.type
_entity.pdbx_description
1 polymer ?
#
loop_
_entity_poly.entity_id
_entity_poly.type
_entity_poly.pdbx_seq_one_letter_code
_entity_poly.pdbx_strand_id
1 'polypeptide(L)'
;YEDAYQYQNIFGPLVKMEADYDKKLKESQTQDDIVVRWDIGLNQKRIAWFYLPKLESGEVRLAVGDELRLRYRGEMQKPWECVGHVIKIPNNVSDEVGLELRRNDNTPVDCTVNFSVDFVKRL
;
A
#
# COMPACT_ATOMS: atom_id res chain seq x y z
N TYR A 1 20.80 31.14 17.46
CA TYR A 1 21.77 30.79 16.41
C TYR A 1 22.74 31.96 16.31
N GLU A 2 24.03 31.75 16.59
CA GLU A 2 25.03 32.84 16.60
C GLU A 2 25.69 33.07 15.23
N ASP A 3 25.66 32.09 14.30
CA ASP A 3 26.00 32.31 12.89
C ASP A 3 25.30 31.32 11.93
N ALA A 4 25.44 31.55 10.63
CA ALA A 4 24.86 30.73 9.56
C ALA A 4 25.53 29.34 9.42
N TYR A 5 26.77 29.17 9.88
CA TYR A 5 27.49 27.90 9.85
C TYR A 5 26.95 26.93 10.91
N GLN A 6 26.57 27.44 12.08
CA GLN A 6 25.92 26.66 13.14
C GLN A 6 24.54 26.17 12.69
N TYR A 7 23.78 26.98 11.97
CA TYR A 7 22.51 26.58 11.37
C TYR A 7 22.70 25.46 10.33
N GLN A 8 23.69 25.60 9.44
CA GLN A 8 23.98 24.59 8.43
C GLN A 8 24.48 23.26 9.02
N ASN A 9 25.29 23.30 10.07
CA ASN A 9 25.80 22.09 10.76
C ASN A 9 24.70 21.36 11.54
N ILE A 10 23.69 22.07 12.03
CA ILE A 10 22.57 21.46 12.77
C ILE A 10 21.47 20.99 11.80
N PHE A 11 21.09 21.80 10.82
CA PHE A 11 19.98 21.46 9.91
C PHE A 11 20.40 20.63 8.69
N GLY A 12 21.66 20.75 8.22
CA GLY A 12 22.14 19.98 7.07
C GLY A 12 21.97 18.46 7.21
N PRO A 13 22.38 17.86 8.35
CA PRO A 13 22.17 16.43 8.61
C PRO A 13 20.68 16.05 8.74
N LEU A 14 19.85 16.91 9.35
CA LEU A 14 18.42 16.67 9.50
C LEU A 14 17.69 16.68 8.15
N VAL A 15 17.99 17.66 7.30
CA VAL A 15 17.44 17.76 5.94
C VAL A 15 17.87 16.56 5.09
N LYS A 16 19.12 16.11 5.23
CA LYS A 16 19.61 14.91 4.54
C LYS A 16 18.90 13.65 5.03
N MET A 17 18.74 13.47 6.35
CA MET A 17 17.99 12.33 6.90
C MET A 17 16.54 12.32 6.44
N GLU A 18 15.88 13.48 6.41
CA GLU A 18 14.52 13.60 5.89
C GLU A 18 14.46 13.23 4.41
N ALA A 19 15.37 13.74 3.59
CA ALA A 19 15.43 13.42 2.17
C ALA A 19 15.70 11.92 1.91
N ASP A 20 16.57 11.29 2.71
CA ASP A 20 16.86 9.86 2.64
C ASP A 20 15.64 9.01 3.07
N TYR A 21 14.91 9.47 4.10
CA TYR A 21 13.66 8.85 4.54
C TYR A 21 12.57 8.95 3.46
N ASP A 22 12.40 10.13 2.86
CA ASP A 22 11.41 10.42 1.83
C ASP A 22 11.70 9.65 0.53
N LYS A 23 12.98 9.46 0.20
CA LYS A 23 13.43 8.62 -0.92
C LYS A 23 13.10 7.15 -0.71
N LYS A 24 13.44 6.58 0.46
CA LYS A 24 13.08 5.19 0.80
C LYS A 24 11.57 4.97 0.79
N LEU A 25 10.81 5.94 1.32
CA LEU A 25 9.35 5.90 1.30
C LEU A 25 8.78 5.95 -0.13
N LYS A 26 9.47 6.60 -1.07
CA LYS A 26 9.12 6.56 -2.51
C LYS A 26 9.45 5.23 -3.15
N GLU A 27 10.61 4.65 -2.84
CA GLU A 27 11.06 3.36 -3.37
C GLU A 27 10.20 2.18 -2.87
N SER A 28 9.58 2.29 -1.69
CA SER A 28 8.71 1.23 -1.14
C SER A 28 7.23 1.30 -1.53
N GLN A 29 6.86 2.14 -2.51
CA GLN A 29 5.45 2.36 -2.86
C GLN A 29 4.76 1.17 -3.50
N THR A 30 5.47 0.32 -4.23
CA THR A 30 4.90 -0.87 -4.89
C THR A 30 5.33 -2.14 -4.15
N GLN A 31 4.37 -3.03 -3.94
CA GLN A 31 4.61 -4.41 -3.51
C GLN A 31 4.05 -5.34 -4.58
N ASP A 32 4.92 -6.14 -5.19
CA ASP A 32 4.58 -7.12 -6.22
C ASP A 32 4.28 -8.50 -5.60
N ASP A 33 3.95 -9.47 -6.46
CA ASP A 33 3.68 -10.86 -6.09
C ASP A 33 2.62 -11.05 -4.99
N ILE A 34 1.64 -10.14 -4.97
CA ILE A 34 0.52 -10.19 -4.04
C ILE A 34 -0.41 -11.35 -4.43
N VAL A 35 -0.70 -12.18 -3.43
CA VAL A 35 -1.72 -13.23 -3.52
C VAL A 35 -3.01 -12.71 -2.91
N VAL A 36 -4.08 -12.70 -3.70
CA VAL A 36 -5.39 -12.14 -3.33
C VAL A 36 -6.41 -13.25 -3.13
N ARG A 37 -7.11 -13.18 -2.01
CA ARG A 37 -8.35 -13.91 -1.75
C ARG A 37 -9.53 -12.95 -1.86
N TRP A 38 -10.48 -13.26 -2.74
CA TRP A 38 -11.64 -12.42 -3.01
C TRP A 38 -12.82 -12.74 -2.09
N ASP A 39 -13.60 -11.71 -1.77
CA ASP A 39 -14.85 -11.83 -1.00
C ASP A 39 -15.87 -10.75 -1.41
N ILE A 40 -17.10 -10.87 -0.93
CA ILE A 40 -18.17 -9.87 -1.05
C ILE A 40 -18.60 -9.41 0.34
N GLY A 41 -18.44 -8.12 0.63
CA GLY A 41 -18.95 -7.53 1.86
C GLY A 41 -20.47 -7.50 1.91
N LEU A 42 -21.03 -7.33 3.11
CA LEU A 42 -22.49 -7.24 3.31
C LEU A 42 -23.11 -6.05 2.54
N ASN A 43 -22.33 -5.01 2.28
CA ASN A 43 -22.70 -3.85 1.45
C ASN A 43 -22.60 -4.10 -0.06
N GLN A 44 -22.43 -5.36 -0.49
CA GLN A 44 -22.29 -5.78 -1.88
C GLN A 44 -21.03 -5.24 -2.57
N LYS A 45 -20.04 -4.74 -1.83
CA LYS A 45 -18.74 -4.35 -2.40
C LYS A 45 -17.76 -5.50 -2.40
N ARG A 46 -16.86 -5.48 -3.40
CA ARG A 46 -15.76 -6.43 -3.54
C ARG A 46 -14.69 -6.16 -2.50
N ILE A 47 -14.25 -7.20 -1.81
CA ILE A 47 -13.14 -7.15 -0.85
C ILE A 47 -12.00 -8.03 -1.36
N ALA A 48 -10.78 -7.48 -1.32
CA ALA A 48 -9.53 -8.22 -1.53
C ALA A 48 -8.83 -8.41 -0.18
N TRP A 49 -8.47 -9.65 0.12
CA TRP A 49 -7.68 -10.03 1.28
C TRP A 49 -6.29 -10.47 0.82
N PHE A 50 -5.24 -9.94 1.44
CA PHE A 50 -3.85 -10.25 1.09
C PHE A 50 -2.88 -9.90 2.22
N TYR A 51 -1.65 -10.43 2.14
CA TYR A 51 -0.56 -10.11 3.06
C TYR A 51 0.35 -9.02 2.46
N LEU A 52 0.96 -8.18 3.30
CA LEU A 52 1.93 -7.17 2.89
C LEU A 52 3.23 -7.36 3.67
N PRO A 53 4.26 -8.02 3.10
CA PRO A 53 5.52 -8.30 3.81
C PRO A 53 6.21 -7.04 4.34
N LYS A 54 6.15 -5.91 3.62
CA LYS A 54 6.76 -4.65 4.08
C LYS A 54 6.01 -3.97 5.22
N LEU A 55 4.76 -4.37 5.49
CA LEU A 55 4.03 -3.93 6.67
C LEU A 55 4.52 -4.70 7.90
N GLU A 56 4.80 -6.01 7.76
CA GLU A 56 5.35 -6.84 8.83
C GLU A 56 6.78 -6.44 9.22
N SER A 57 7.60 -6.03 8.25
CA SER A 57 8.97 -5.53 8.52
C SER A 57 8.99 -4.12 9.14
N GLY A 58 7.86 -3.41 9.17
CA GLY A 58 7.75 -2.04 9.66
C GLY A 58 8.27 -0.97 8.68
N GLU A 59 8.66 -1.35 7.47
CA GLU A 59 9.09 -0.42 6.41
C GLU A 59 7.96 0.48 5.93
N VAL A 60 6.72 0.03 6.05
CA VAL A 60 5.54 0.79 5.67
C VAL A 60 4.54 0.84 6.81
N ARG A 61 3.84 1.98 6.95
CA ARG A 61 2.72 2.14 7.87
C ARG A 61 1.42 2.13 7.07
N LEU A 62 0.42 1.43 7.59
CA LEU A 62 -0.91 1.34 7.00
C LEU A 62 -1.96 1.53 8.09
N ALA A 63 -2.99 2.31 7.80
CA ALA A 63 -4.14 2.55 8.66
C ALA A 63 -5.45 2.18 7.94
N VAL A 64 -6.49 1.93 8.73
CA VAL A 64 -7.86 1.81 8.20
C VAL A 64 -8.25 3.15 7.58
N GLY A 65 -8.82 3.10 6.37
CA GLY A 65 -9.17 4.26 5.56
C GLY A 65 -8.12 4.68 4.54
N ASP A 66 -6.88 4.17 4.63
CA ASP A 66 -5.85 4.45 3.63
C ASP A 66 -6.26 3.94 2.25
N GLU A 67 -5.91 4.69 1.20
CA GLU A 67 -6.18 4.32 -0.18
C GLU A 67 -5.01 3.49 -0.74
N LEU A 68 -5.34 2.30 -1.23
CA LEU A 68 -4.41 1.43 -1.96
C LEU A 68 -4.93 1.21 -3.38
N ARG A 69 -4.00 1.07 -4.32
CA ARG A 69 -4.29 0.63 -5.67
C ARG A 69 -3.88 -0.82 -5.82
N LEU A 70 -4.83 -1.69 -6.13
CA LEU A 70 -4.57 -3.09 -6.48
C LEU A 70 -4.53 -3.21 -8.00
N ARG A 71 -3.50 -3.85 -8.55
CA ARG A 71 -3.34 -4.08 -9.99
C ARG A 71 -3.14 -5.55 -10.27
N TYR A 72 -3.71 -6.03 -11.36
CA TYR A 72 -3.46 -7.35 -11.94
C TYR A 72 -2.60 -7.20 -13.19
N ARG A 73 -1.48 -7.92 -13.24
CA ARG A 73 -0.55 -7.94 -14.39
C ARG A 73 -0.26 -9.35 -14.92
N GLY A 74 -1.06 -10.34 -14.53
CA GLY A 74 -0.95 -11.69 -15.06
C GLY A 74 -1.47 -11.82 -16.50
N GLU A 75 -1.27 -12.99 -17.08
CA GLU A 75 -1.61 -13.28 -18.48
C GLU A 75 -3.00 -13.90 -18.67
N MET A 76 -3.68 -14.33 -17.58
CA MET A 76 -4.95 -15.07 -17.68
C MET A 76 -6.15 -14.17 -17.98
N GLN A 77 -6.05 -12.87 -17.71
CA GLN A 77 -7.08 -11.88 -18.00
C GLN A 77 -6.46 -10.57 -18.50
N LYS A 78 -7.32 -9.65 -18.97
CA LYS A 78 -6.87 -8.30 -19.33
C LYS A 78 -6.25 -7.62 -18.10
N PRO A 79 -5.20 -6.80 -18.30
CA PRO A 79 -4.67 -5.95 -17.24
C PRO A 79 -5.79 -5.16 -16.58
N TRP A 80 -5.77 -5.11 -15.25
CA TRP A 80 -6.82 -4.48 -14.46
C TRP A 80 -6.21 -3.73 -13.29
N GLU A 81 -6.83 -2.61 -12.90
CA GLU A 81 -6.49 -1.91 -11.66
C GLU A 81 -7.72 -1.31 -11.02
N CYS A 82 -7.73 -1.23 -9.68
CA CYS A 82 -8.75 -0.53 -8.93
C CYS A 82 -8.18 0.06 -7.65
N VAL A 83 -8.70 1.22 -7.25
CA VAL A 83 -8.44 1.82 -5.95
C VAL A 83 -9.46 1.31 -4.95
N GLY A 84 -9.01 1.00 -3.74
CA GLY A 84 -9.84 0.65 -2.60
C GLY A 84 -9.41 1.36 -1.32
N HIS A 85 -10.18 1.18 -0.26
CA HIS A 85 -9.83 1.66 1.08
C HIS A 85 -9.59 0.49 2.01
N VAL A 86 -8.56 0.61 2.85
CA VAL A 86 -8.27 -0.39 3.86
C VAL A 86 -9.40 -0.42 4.88
N ILE A 87 -9.99 -1.60 5.07
CA ILE A 87 -11.05 -1.86 6.07
C ILE A 87 -10.54 -2.70 7.24
N LYS A 88 -9.40 -3.38 7.08
CA LYS A 88 -8.74 -4.16 8.13
C LYS A 88 -7.23 -4.12 7.94
N ILE A 89 -6.52 -3.97 9.05
CA ILE A 89 -5.07 -4.17 9.16
C ILE A 89 -4.77 -5.50 9.90
N PRO A 90 -3.53 -6.03 9.81
CA PRO A 90 -3.08 -7.18 10.59
C PRO A 90 -3.33 -6.97 12.10
N ASN A 91 -3.76 -8.03 12.78
CA ASN A 91 -3.99 -8.03 14.23
C ASN A 91 -3.83 -9.46 14.79
N ASN A 92 -4.11 -9.65 16.08
CA ASN A 92 -3.98 -10.94 16.75
C ASN A 92 -4.94 -12.06 16.27
N VAL A 93 -5.84 -11.78 15.32
CA VAL A 93 -6.77 -12.75 14.76
C VAL A 93 -6.37 -13.16 13.34
N SER A 94 -5.81 -12.23 12.56
CA SER A 94 -5.42 -12.47 11.17
C SER A 94 -4.40 -11.43 10.72
N ASP A 95 -3.37 -11.88 10.00
CA ASP A 95 -2.34 -11.03 9.40
C ASP A 95 -2.71 -10.51 8.00
N GLU A 96 -3.94 -10.80 7.51
CA GLU A 96 -4.41 -10.27 6.23
C GLU A 96 -4.82 -8.79 6.37
N VAL A 97 -4.45 -8.01 5.35
CA VAL A 97 -5.03 -6.69 5.04
C VAL A 97 -6.33 -6.91 4.29
N GLY A 98 -7.37 -6.18 4.67
CA GLY A 98 -8.63 -6.13 3.94
C GLY A 98 -8.77 -4.83 3.16
N LEU A 99 -8.96 -4.92 1.84
CA LEU A 99 -9.15 -3.79 0.94
C LEU A 99 -10.55 -3.84 0.32
N GLU A 100 -11.40 -2.89 0.66
CA GLU A 100 -12.70 -2.72 -0.01
C GLU A 100 -12.52 -1.90 -1.29
N LEU A 101 -12.84 -2.48 -2.45
CA LEU A 101 -12.68 -1.80 -3.73
C LEU A 101 -13.73 -0.69 -3.91
N ARG A 102 -13.34 0.42 -4.53
CA ARG A 102 -14.27 1.52 -4.87
C ARG A 102 -15.29 1.10 -5.92
N ARG A 103 -14.94 0.16 -6.80
CA ARG A 103 -15.81 -0.37 -7.85
C ARG A 103 -15.62 -1.89 -7.97
N ASN A 104 -16.68 -2.57 -8.39
CA ASN A 104 -16.71 -4.03 -8.56
C ASN A 104 -16.57 -4.48 -10.02
N ASP A 105 -16.57 -3.53 -10.97
CA ASP A 105 -16.62 -3.82 -12.38
C ASP A 105 -15.32 -4.47 -12.88
N ASN A 106 -15.47 -5.55 -13.65
CA ASN A 106 -14.37 -6.29 -14.27
C ASN A 106 -13.29 -6.76 -13.28
N THR A 107 -13.62 -6.94 -11.99
CA THR A 107 -12.68 -7.50 -11.03
C THR A 107 -12.28 -8.92 -11.47
N PRO A 108 -10.98 -9.24 -11.59
CA PRO A 108 -10.50 -10.56 -12.01
C PRO A 108 -10.59 -11.57 -10.85
N VAL A 109 -11.81 -11.91 -10.42
CA VAL A 109 -12.07 -12.73 -9.23
C VAL A 109 -11.58 -14.18 -9.34
N ASP A 110 -11.41 -14.68 -10.56
CA ASP A 110 -10.85 -16.01 -10.83
C ASP A 110 -9.32 -16.03 -10.78
N CYS A 111 -8.67 -14.86 -10.69
CA CYS A 111 -7.24 -14.72 -10.54
C CYS A 111 -6.88 -14.45 -9.08
N THR A 112 -5.88 -15.16 -8.57
CA THR A 112 -5.43 -15.03 -7.17
C THR A 112 -3.97 -14.61 -7.04
N VAL A 113 -3.18 -14.64 -8.12
CA VAL A 113 -1.74 -14.33 -8.13
C VAL A 113 -1.43 -13.28 -9.19
N ASN A 114 -0.18 -12.79 -9.23
CA ASN A 114 0.29 -11.74 -10.13
C ASN A 114 -0.41 -10.39 -9.91
N PHE A 115 -0.73 -10.10 -8.65
CA PHE A 115 -1.18 -8.78 -8.25
C PHE A 115 -0.02 -7.95 -7.70
N SER A 116 -0.17 -6.64 -7.81
CA SER A 116 0.69 -5.67 -7.12
C SER A 116 -0.18 -4.66 -6.38
N VAL A 117 0.34 -4.11 -5.28
CA VAL A 117 -0.34 -3.10 -4.47
C VAL A 117 0.52 -1.85 -4.40
N ASP A 118 -0.11 -0.68 -4.56
CA ASP A 118 0.53 0.62 -4.39
C ASP A 118 -0.16 1.48 -3.35
N PHE A 119 0.67 2.18 -2.58
CA PHE A 119 0.20 3.21 -1.65
C PHE A 119 -0.15 4.49 -2.43
N VAL A 120 -1.41 4.91 -2.36
CA VAL A 120 -1.84 6.15 -3.03
C VAL A 120 -1.54 7.32 -2.10
N LYS A 121 -0.52 8.11 -2.44
CA LYS A 121 -0.24 9.38 -1.74
C LYS A 121 -1.31 10.41 -2.09
N ARG A 122 -1.93 11.02 -1.08
CA ARG A 122 -2.63 12.28 -1.24
C ARG A 122 -1.59 13.40 -1.15
N LEU A 123 -1.47 14.18 -2.22
CA LEU A 123 -0.67 15.42 -2.25
C LEU A 123 -1.31 16.49 -1.37
#